data_AF-A0A143B782-F1
#
_entry.id   AF-A0A143B782-F1
#
_cell.length_a   1.000
_cell.length_b   1.000
_cell.length_c   1.000
_cell.angle_alpha   90.00
_cell.angle_beta   90.00
_cell.angle_gamma   90.00
#
_symmetry.space_group_name_H-M   'P 1'
#
loop_
_entity.id
_entity.type
_entity.pdbx_description
1 polymer ?
#
loop_
_entity_poly.entity_id
_entity_poly.type
_entity_poly.pdbx_seq_one_letter_code
_entity_poly.pdbx_strand_id
1 'polypeptide(L)'
;MSPSLSLVKSGLALLLAAFLLILASQAGAATEAEYNLDRKRAPQENLLSLIFGSAPPLATERGILIIDAFSDQNGNGRRDPGETDLSGQLSCSLDGIDYTIPAFIPGLKYEGNYQLSCQGASFQPDLAQPDLFIGRRGAIIRLDIPCRKVAEGEIPPLLRETPKTN
;
A
#
# COMPACT_ATOMS: atom_id res chain seq x y z
N MET A 1 32.10 83.36 -31.61
CA MET A 1 32.48 82.97 -30.23
C MET A 1 31.28 82.34 -29.55
N SER A 2 31.52 81.19 -28.91
CA SER A 2 30.66 80.47 -27.95
C SER A 2 29.52 79.58 -28.50
N PRO A 3 29.55 78.25 -28.24
CA PRO A 3 28.49 77.31 -28.62
C PRO A 3 27.35 77.28 -27.59
N SER A 4 26.10 77.33 -28.05
CA SER A 4 24.89 77.29 -27.23
C SER A 4 24.38 75.86 -27.04
N LEU A 5 24.72 75.27 -25.89
CA LEU A 5 23.82 74.65 -24.89
C LEU A 5 22.42 74.12 -25.32
N SER A 6 22.24 73.47 -26.47
CA SER A 6 20.95 72.88 -26.87
C SER A 6 20.91 71.36 -26.82
N LEU A 7 22.07 70.68 -26.85
CA LEU A 7 22.12 69.22 -27.01
C LEU A 7 21.93 68.44 -25.69
N VAL A 8 22.22 69.05 -24.54
CA VAL A 8 22.21 68.36 -23.23
C VAL A 8 20.79 68.17 -22.67
N LYS A 9 19.85 69.09 -22.98
CA LYS A 9 18.46 69.01 -22.48
C LYS A 9 17.65 67.87 -23.09
N SER A 10 17.96 67.46 -24.32
CA SER A 10 17.20 66.42 -25.02
C SER A 10 17.59 65.00 -24.56
N GLY A 11 18.86 64.79 -24.18
CA GLY A 11 19.33 63.51 -23.62
C GLY A 11 18.81 63.23 -22.21
N LEU A 12 18.69 64.26 -21.37
CA LEU A 12 18.17 64.11 -19.99
C LEU A 12 16.69 63.74 -19.98
N ALA A 13 15.88 64.30 -20.88
CA ALA A 13 14.47 63.97 -21.00
C ALA A 13 14.24 62.52 -21.48
N LEU A 14 15.08 62.03 -22.40
CA LEU A 14 15.03 60.65 -22.88
C LEU A 14 15.44 59.65 -21.78
N LEU A 15 16.46 59.99 -20.98
CA LEU A 15 16.90 59.18 -19.84
C LEU A 15 15.84 59.13 -18.72
N LEU A 16 15.16 60.24 -18.44
CA LEU A 16 14.08 60.28 -17.43
C LEU A 16 12.87 59.45 -17.87
N ALA A 17 12.50 59.51 -19.15
CA ALA A 17 11.41 58.72 -19.72
C ALA A 17 11.74 57.21 -19.74
N ALA A 18 12.98 56.85 -20.07
CA ALA A 18 13.45 55.47 -19.98
C ALA A 18 13.45 54.96 -18.54
N PHE A 19 13.85 55.79 -17.56
CA PHE A 19 13.84 55.43 -16.15
C PHE A 19 12.41 55.25 -15.60
N LEU A 20 11.45 56.07 -16.03
CA LEU A 20 10.03 55.92 -15.68
C LEU A 20 9.39 54.66 -16.27
N LEU A 21 9.81 54.23 -17.47
CA LEU A 21 9.37 52.97 -18.08
C LEU A 21 9.92 51.73 -17.35
N ILE A 22 11.13 51.82 -16.78
CA ILE A 22 11.75 50.72 -16.00
C ILE A 22 11.11 50.59 -14.60
N LEU A 23 10.62 51.68 -14.01
CA LEU A 23 9.88 51.64 -12.74
C LEU A 23 8.47 51.04 -12.87
N ALA A 24 7.81 51.21 -14.02
CA ALA A 24 6.47 50.66 -14.27
C ALA A 24 6.44 49.14 -14.46
N SER A 25 7.59 48.49 -14.69
CA SER A 25 7.68 47.04 -14.90
C SER A 25 7.79 46.22 -13.61
N GLN A 26 7.87 46.86 -12.44
CA GLN A 26 8.08 46.18 -11.14
C GLN A 26 6.85 46.29 -10.20
N ALA A 27 5.69 46.75 -10.69
CA ALA A 27 4.44 46.73 -9.95
C ALA A 27 3.65 45.45 -10.26
N GLY A 28 4.09 44.33 -9.67
CA GLY A 28 3.41 43.04 -9.87
C GLY A 28 4.00 41.86 -9.12
N ALA A 29 4.70 42.07 -8.01
CA ALA A 29 5.03 40.99 -7.07
C ALA A 29 3.99 41.01 -5.93
N ALA A 30 2.73 40.72 -6.27
CA ALA A 30 1.75 40.27 -5.29
C ALA A 30 1.68 38.76 -5.42
N THR A 31 2.20 38.08 -4.41
CA THR A 31 2.08 36.64 -4.15
C THR A 31 0.65 36.16 -4.35
N GLU A 32 0.36 35.57 -5.51
CA GLU A 32 -0.71 34.60 -5.61
C GLU A 32 -0.16 33.32 -4.98
N ALA A 33 -0.58 33.07 -3.73
CA ALA A 33 -0.48 31.75 -3.16
C ALA A 33 -1.27 30.83 -4.08
N GLU A 34 -0.57 30.15 -4.97
CA GLU A 34 -1.08 29.07 -5.80
C GLU A 34 -1.53 27.97 -4.85
N TYR A 35 -2.80 28.06 -4.43
CA TYR A 35 -3.50 26.96 -3.79
C TYR A 35 -3.59 25.85 -4.85
N ASN A 36 -2.55 25.01 -4.88
CA ASN A 36 -2.58 23.69 -5.49
C ASN A 36 -3.58 22.86 -4.68
N LEU A 37 -4.87 23.10 -4.91
CA LEU A 37 -5.89 22.11 -4.65
C LEU A 37 -5.52 20.96 -5.58
N ASP A 38 -4.92 19.94 -4.98
CA ASP A 38 -4.90 18.58 -5.47
C ASP A 38 -6.35 18.17 -5.76
N ARG A 39 -6.90 18.64 -6.89
CA ARG A 39 -8.12 18.13 -7.49
C ARG A 39 -7.71 16.77 -8.04
N LYS A 40 -7.57 15.80 -7.14
CA LYS A 40 -8.22 14.51 -7.36
C LYS A 40 -9.62 14.88 -7.83
N ARG A 41 -9.88 14.75 -9.13
CA ARG A 41 -11.23 14.93 -9.68
C ARG A 41 -12.14 14.18 -8.74
N ALA A 42 -12.97 14.92 -8.00
CA ALA A 42 -14.08 14.30 -7.30
C ALA A 42 -14.78 13.42 -8.35
N PRO A 43 -15.20 12.20 -7.98
CA PRO A 43 -15.97 11.34 -8.86
C PRO A 43 -17.03 12.19 -9.55
N GLN A 44 -17.26 12.02 -10.84
CA GLN A 44 -18.16 12.86 -11.61
C GLN A 44 -19.55 12.87 -10.95
N GLU A 45 -19.83 13.88 -10.13
CA GLU A 45 -21.01 13.89 -9.27
C GLU A 45 -22.23 14.17 -10.12
N ASN A 46 -23.19 13.26 -10.10
CA ASN A 46 -24.45 13.42 -10.79
C ASN A 46 -25.52 13.92 -9.81
N LEU A 47 -26.62 14.45 -10.35
CA LEU A 47 -27.70 15.00 -9.53
C LEU A 47 -28.27 13.97 -8.53
N LEU A 48 -28.22 12.68 -8.87
CA LEU A 48 -28.63 11.62 -7.95
C LEU A 48 -27.64 11.50 -6.77
N SER A 49 -26.33 11.66 -7.00
CA SER A 49 -25.31 11.68 -5.94
C SER A 49 -25.46 12.85 -4.98
N LEU A 50 -25.95 14.01 -5.46
CA LEU A 50 -26.23 15.15 -4.58
C LEU A 50 -27.47 14.94 -3.70
N ILE A 51 -28.49 14.26 -4.22
CA ILE A 51 -29.78 14.06 -3.52
C ILE A 51 -29.71 12.87 -2.56
N PHE A 52 -29.07 11.77 -2.98
CA PHE A 52 -29.06 10.51 -2.25
C PHE A 52 -27.70 10.18 -1.62
N GLY A 53 -26.69 11.02 -1.83
CA GLY A 53 -25.30 10.72 -1.49
C GLY A 53 -24.63 9.81 -2.52
N SER A 54 -23.30 9.76 -2.49
CA SER A 54 -22.54 8.79 -3.30
C SER A 54 -22.83 7.38 -2.82
N ALA A 55 -23.06 6.44 -3.75
CA ALA A 55 -23.13 5.04 -3.41
C ALA A 55 -21.83 4.66 -2.68
N PRO A 56 -21.89 4.01 -1.51
CA PRO A 56 -20.70 3.54 -0.84
C PRO A 56 -19.94 2.61 -1.82
N PRO A 57 -18.59 2.63 -1.82
CA PRO A 57 -17.83 1.71 -2.64
C PRO A 57 -18.31 0.29 -2.33
N LEU A 58 -18.73 -0.44 -3.37
CA LEU A 58 -19.26 -1.78 -3.21
C LEU A 58 -18.20 -2.65 -2.53
N ALA A 59 -18.60 -3.41 -1.50
CA ALA A 59 -17.76 -4.42 -0.84
C ALA A 59 -17.24 -5.50 -1.81
N THR A 60 -17.70 -5.48 -3.07
CA THR A 60 -17.43 -6.45 -4.13
C THR A 60 -16.07 -6.30 -4.79
N GLU A 61 -15.32 -5.22 -4.52
CA GLU A 61 -13.95 -5.12 -5.03
C GLU A 61 -12.96 -5.92 -4.19
N ARG A 62 -13.27 -6.14 -2.91
CA ARG A 62 -12.33 -6.73 -1.97
C ARG A 62 -12.32 -8.25 -2.02
N GLY A 63 -11.14 -8.83 -1.93
CA GLY A 63 -10.94 -10.26 -1.81
C GLY A 63 -11.17 -10.75 -0.38
N ILE A 64 -11.37 -12.06 -0.28
CA ILE A 64 -11.49 -12.82 0.96
C ILE A 64 -10.48 -13.96 0.89
N LEU A 65 -9.72 -14.14 1.96
CA LEU A 65 -8.87 -15.30 2.18
C LEU A 65 -9.44 -16.16 3.29
N ILE A 66 -9.54 -17.46 3.04
CA ILE A 66 -9.96 -18.48 4.00
C ILE A 66 -8.79 -19.43 4.15
N ILE A 67 -8.34 -19.63 5.38
CA ILE A 67 -7.20 -20.48 5.70
C ILE A 67 -7.66 -21.56 6.66
N ASP A 68 -7.46 -22.81 6.25
CA ASP A 68 -7.65 -24.02 7.03
C ASP A 68 -6.31 -24.79 7.08
N ALA A 69 -6.14 -25.68 8.05
CA ALA A 69 -4.94 -26.50 8.16
C ALA A 69 -5.29 -27.92 8.56
N PHE A 70 -4.53 -28.89 8.05
CA PHE A 70 -4.71 -30.31 8.34
C PHE A 70 -3.38 -31.02 8.56
N SER A 71 -3.44 -32.11 9.30
CA SER A 71 -2.29 -33.00 9.50
C SER A 71 -2.09 -33.86 8.26
N ASP A 72 -1.12 -33.49 7.42
CA ASP A 72 -0.70 -34.25 6.24
C ASP A 72 0.19 -35.43 6.67
N GLN A 73 -0.44 -36.58 6.88
CA GLN A 73 0.25 -37.75 7.45
C GLN A 73 1.05 -38.52 6.39
N ASN A 74 0.60 -38.48 5.14
CA ASN A 74 1.23 -39.19 4.03
C ASN A 74 2.20 -38.31 3.22
N GLY A 75 2.22 -37.00 3.50
CA GLY A 75 3.15 -36.02 2.92
C GLY A 75 2.84 -35.64 1.48
N ASN A 76 1.59 -35.80 1.02
CA ASN A 76 1.21 -35.57 -0.37
C ASN A 76 0.69 -34.14 -0.63
N GLY A 77 0.58 -33.30 0.40
CA GLY A 77 0.13 -31.91 0.31
C GLY A 77 -1.35 -31.73 0.00
N ARG A 78 -2.16 -32.80 0.06
CA ARG A 78 -3.58 -32.80 -0.27
C ARG A 78 -4.38 -33.37 0.90
N ARG A 79 -5.49 -32.72 1.21
CA ARG A 79 -6.40 -33.20 2.23
C ARG A 79 -7.05 -34.51 1.79
N ASP A 80 -6.74 -35.59 2.51
CA ASP A 80 -7.27 -36.93 2.30
C ASP A 80 -8.31 -37.33 3.36
N PRO A 81 -9.20 -38.31 3.07
CA PRO A 81 -10.12 -38.85 4.07
C PRO A 81 -9.37 -39.43 5.27
N GLY A 82 -9.72 -38.99 6.48
CA GLY A 82 -9.10 -39.43 7.73
C GLY A 82 -8.02 -38.49 8.27
N GLU A 83 -7.61 -37.49 7.50
CA GLU A 83 -6.73 -36.43 8.00
C GLU A 83 -7.51 -35.46 8.91
N THR A 84 -6.87 -35.04 9.99
CA THR A 84 -7.51 -34.26 11.06
C THR A 84 -7.21 -32.78 10.88
N ASP A 85 -8.20 -31.93 11.19
CA ASP A 85 -8.05 -30.48 11.24
C ASP A 85 -7.14 -30.03 12.39
N LEU A 86 -6.36 -28.98 12.14
CA LEU A 86 -5.42 -28.40 13.09
C LEU A 86 -5.90 -27.07 13.68
N SER A 87 -7.19 -27.02 14.06
CA SER A 87 -7.80 -25.84 14.65
C SER A 87 -7.12 -25.39 15.94
N GLY A 88 -6.71 -24.13 16.00
CA GLY A 88 -6.03 -23.50 17.13
C GLY A 88 -4.56 -23.89 17.29
N GLN A 89 -4.00 -24.73 16.41
CA GLN A 89 -2.63 -25.24 16.54
C GLN A 89 -1.61 -24.49 15.67
N LEU A 90 -2.10 -23.66 14.74
CA LEU A 90 -1.30 -22.82 13.86
C LEU A 90 -1.65 -21.35 14.01
N SER A 91 -0.63 -20.51 13.81
CA SER A 91 -0.75 -19.07 13.61
C SER A 91 -0.15 -18.69 12.26
N CYS A 92 -0.86 -17.88 11.49
CA CYS A 92 -0.39 -17.34 10.22
C CYS A 92 -0.30 -15.82 10.26
N SER A 93 0.78 -15.26 9.75
CA SER A 93 0.98 -13.83 9.57
C SER A 93 0.73 -13.44 8.12
N LEU A 94 -0.21 -12.53 7.88
CA LEU A 94 -0.47 -11.92 6.57
C LEU A 94 -0.01 -10.46 6.61
N ASP A 95 1.06 -10.13 5.89
CA ASP A 95 1.71 -8.80 5.93
C ASP A 95 2.02 -8.31 7.36
N GLY A 96 2.37 -9.22 8.26
CA GLY A 96 2.69 -8.93 9.66
C GLY A 96 1.50 -8.87 10.61
N ILE A 97 0.28 -9.22 10.15
CA ILE A 97 -0.90 -9.37 11.02
C ILE A 97 -1.11 -10.85 11.30
N ASP A 98 -1.08 -11.23 12.57
CA ASP A 98 -1.19 -12.62 13.00
C ASP A 98 -2.65 -13.06 13.18
N TYR A 99 -2.95 -14.26 12.68
CA TYR A 99 -4.25 -14.91 12.73
C TYR A 99 -4.12 -16.34 13.22
N THR A 100 -4.93 -16.72 14.20
CA THR A 100 -5.09 -18.12 14.61
C THR A 100 -5.91 -18.88 13.56
N ILE A 101 -5.45 -20.08 13.18
CA ILE A 101 -6.11 -20.91 12.16
C ILE A 101 -7.16 -21.83 12.81
N PRO A 102 -8.34 -22.04 12.20
CA PRO A 102 -8.80 -21.50 10.92
C PRO A 102 -9.11 -20.00 10.96
N ALA A 103 -8.87 -19.30 9.84
CA ALA A 103 -9.04 -17.86 9.72
C ALA A 103 -9.87 -17.45 8.51
N PHE A 104 -10.72 -16.45 8.70
CA PHE A 104 -11.48 -15.77 7.66
C PHE A 104 -11.05 -14.31 7.59
N ILE A 105 -10.37 -13.93 6.51
CA ILE A 105 -9.73 -12.62 6.35
C ILE A 105 -10.42 -11.91 5.18
N PRO A 106 -11.45 -11.08 5.45
CA PRO A 106 -12.08 -10.27 4.43
C PRO A 106 -11.27 -9.00 4.18
N GLY A 107 -11.55 -8.37 3.05
CA GLY A 107 -11.18 -6.98 2.84
C GLY A 107 -9.86 -6.75 2.11
N LEU A 108 -9.32 -7.80 1.48
CA LEU A 108 -8.08 -7.72 0.72
C LEU A 108 -8.29 -6.86 -0.54
N LYS A 109 -7.32 -6.02 -0.87
CA LYS A 109 -7.38 -5.07 -1.99
C LYS A 109 -7.29 -5.82 -3.32
N TYR A 110 -8.13 -5.42 -4.29
CA TYR A 110 -8.00 -5.86 -5.68
C TYR A 110 -6.62 -5.46 -6.23
N GLU A 111 -5.97 -6.39 -6.94
CA GLU A 111 -4.58 -6.29 -7.41
C GLU A 111 -3.55 -6.10 -6.27
N GLY A 112 -3.92 -6.45 -5.04
CA GLY A 112 -3.01 -6.52 -3.91
C GLY A 112 -2.18 -7.81 -3.91
N ASN A 113 -0.91 -7.69 -3.50
CA ASN A 113 -0.02 -8.81 -3.19
C ASN A 113 0.17 -8.85 -1.68
N TYR A 114 0.12 -10.04 -1.11
CA TYR A 114 0.22 -10.28 0.33
C TYR A 114 1.22 -11.39 0.60
N GLN A 115 2.05 -11.22 1.62
CA GLN A 115 2.96 -12.23 2.08
C GLN A 115 2.35 -13.01 3.24
N LEU A 116 2.17 -14.31 3.05
CA LEU A 116 1.68 -15.25 4.05
C LEU A 116 2.84 -16.07 4.60
N SER A 117 2.95 -16.12 5.92
CA SER A 117 3.82 -17.04 6.63
C SER A 117 3.04 -17.74 7.73
N CYS A 118 3.30 -19.01 7.99
CA CYS A 118 2.60 -19.75 9.04
C CYS A 118 3.58 -20.53 9.90
N GLN A 119 3.21 -20.72 11.16
CA GLN A 119 3.98 -21.45 12.15
C GLN A 119 3.06 -22.20 13.12
N GLY A 120 3.55 -23.30 13.67
CA GLY A 120 2.87 -24.09 14.68
C GLY A 120 3.87 -24.60 15.72
N ALA A 121 3.38 -24.88 16.94
CA ALA A 121 4.25 -25.34 18.02
C ALA A 121 4.71 -26.80 17.81
N SER A 122 3.82 -27.66 17.32
CA SER A 122 4.08 -29.10 17.10
C SER A 122 3.90 -29.51 15.64
N PHE A 123 3.65 -28.54 14.76
CA PHE A 123 3.33 -28.75 13.36
C PHE A 123 4.12 -27.78 12.49
N GLN A 124 4.83 -28.34 11.51
CA GLN A 124 5.54 -27.60 10.49
C GLN A 124 4.62 -27.45 9.27
N PRO A 125 4.20 -26.23 8.91
CA PRO A 125 3.40 -25.98 7.72
C PRO A 125 4.25 -26.14 6.46
N ASP A 126 3.67 -26.73 5.41
CA ASP A 126 4.26 -26.81 4.08
C ASP A 126 3.46 -25.90 3.12
N LEU A 127 3.93 -24.67 2.97
CA LEU A 127 3.31 -23.65 2.12
C LEU A 127 4.01 -23.59 0.77
N ALA A 128 3.38 -24.19 -0.25
CA ALA A 128 3.91 -24.18 -1.61
C ALA A 128 3.97 -22.76 -2.23
N GLN A 129 3.08 -21.86 -1.83
CA GLN A 129 3.03 -20.46 -2.29
C GLN A 129 2.72 -19.50 -1.13
N PRO A 130 3.73 -18.81 -0.59
CA PRO A 130 3.52 -17.81 0.47
C PRO A 130 2.97 -16.48 -0.08
N ASP A 131 3.16 -16.17 -1.36
CA ASP A 131 2.69 -14.93 -1.96
C ASP A 131 1.27 -15.08 -2.52
N LEU A 132 0.36 -14.23 -2.06
CA LEU A 132 -1.06 -14.24 -2.44
C LEU A 132 -1.42 -13.01 -3.25
N PHE A 133 -2.01 -13.22 -4.42
CA PHE A 133 -2.45 -12.15 -5.31
C PHE A 133 -3.96 -12.14 -5.51
N ILE A 134 -4.60 -10.99 -5.30
CA ILE A 134 -6.04 -10.80 -5.52
C ILE A 134 -6.28 -10.34 -6.96
N GLY A 135 -6.22 -11.29 -7.90
CA GLY A 135 -6.34 -11.00 -9.33
C GLY A 135 -7.75 -10.69 -9.84
N ARG A 136 -8.79 -10.81 -9.00
CA ARG A 136 -10.19 -10.53 -9.39
C ARG A 136 -10.94 -9.84 -8.25
N ARG A 137 -11.82 -8.91 -8.63
CA ARG A 137 -12.76 -8.25 -7.70
C ARG A 137 -13.63 -9.30 -7.01
N GLY A 138 -13.70 -9.25 -5.68
CA GLY A 138 -14.53 -10.18 -4.91
C GLY A 138 -13.98 -11.60 -4.86
N ALA A 139 -12.69 -11.82 -5.17
CA ALA A 139 -12.10 -13.15 -5.16
C ALA A 139 -12.20 -13.80 -3.78
N ILE A 140 -12.58 -15.08 -3.76
CA ILE A 140 -12.51 -15.92 -2.56
C ILE A 140 -11.38 -16.93 -2.79
N ILE A 141 -10.31 -16.80 -2.02
CA ILE A 141 -9.16 -17.70 -2.03
C ILE A 141 -9.29 -18.61 -0.83
N ARG A 142 -9.16 -19.93 -1.05
CA ARG A 142 -9.14 -20.95 -0.01
C ARG A 142 -7.76 -21.59 -0.01
N LEU A 143 -7.14 -21.63 1.15
CA LEU A 143 -5.87 -22.31 1.38
C LEU A 143 -6.09 -23.39 2.43
N ASP A 144 -5.88 -24.64 2.03
CA ASP A 144 -5.74 -25.76 2.94
C ASP A 144 -4.25 -26.01 3.13
N ILE A 145 -3.73 -25.70 4.32
CA ILE A 145 -2.31 -25.80 4.62
C ILE A 145 -1.98 -27.22 5.11
N PRO A 146 -1.21 -28.01 4.33
CA PRO A 146 -0.69 -29.30 4.80
C PRO A 146 0.36 -29.07 5.87
N CYS A 147 0.26 -29.84 6.95
CA CYS A 147 1.17 -29.71 8.08
C CYS A 147 1.74 -31.07 8.49
N ARG A 148 3.05 -31.11 8.71
CA ARG A 148 3.74 -32.29 9.23
C ARG A 148 3.98 -32.12 10.72
N LYS A 149 3.78 -33.18 11.51
CA LYS A 149 4.08 -33.14 12.94
C LYS A 149 5.59 -33.05 13.16
N VAL A 150 6.04 -32.08 13.96
CA VAL A 150 7.45 -31.95 14.37
C VAL A 150 7.68 -32.90 15.53
N ALA A 151 8.74 -33.71 15.46
CA ALA A 151 9.11 -34.57 16.57
C ALA A 151 9.53 -33.71 17.77
N GLU A 152 9.00 -34.04 18.94
CA GLU A 152 9.26 -33.34 20.20
C GLU A 152 10.76 -33.45 20.53
N GLY A 153 11.52 -32.36 20.34
CA GLY A 153 12.97 -32.32 20.53
C GLY A 153 13.76 -31.68 19.37
N GLU A 154 13.13 -31.37 18.24
CA GLU A 154 13.78 -30.63 17.15
C GLU A 154 13.71 -29.12 17.42
N ILE A 155 14.81 -28.58 17.93
CA ILE A 155 14.96 -27.15 18.27
C ILE A 155 14.73 -26.31 17.01
N PRO A 156 13.76 -25.37 16.99
CA PRO A 156 13.60 -24.44 15.89
C PRO A 156 14.89 -23.65 15.65
N PRO A 157 15.28 -23.37 14.39
CA PRO A 157 16.58 -22.76 14.06
C PRO A 157 16.83 -21.37 14.69
N LEU A 158 15.83 -20.75 15.32
CA LEU A 158 15.93 -19.43 15.94
C LEU A 158 16.65 -19.40 17.31
N LEU A 159 17.09 -20.53 17.85
CA LEU A 159 17.78 -20.62 19.15
C LEU A 159 19.26 -21.06 19.06
N ARG A 160 19.91 -20.92 17.91
CA ARG A 160 21.38 -21.07 17.83
C ARG A 160 22.04 -19.77 18.26
N GLU A 161 22.13 -19.53 19.56
CA GLU A 161 23.07 -18.54 20.09
C GLU A 161 24.48 -18.97 19.67
N THR A 162 25.13 -18.15 18.84
CA THR A 162 26.54 -18.36 18.48
C THR A 162 27.38 -18.29 19.75
N PRO A 163 28.21 -19.31 20.06
CA PRO A 163 29.07 -19.25 21.23
C PRO A 163 30.04 -18.07 21.07
N LYS A 164 29.96 -17.10 22.00
CA LYS A 164 30.99 -16.06 22.14
C LYS A 164 32.30 -16.75 22.48
N THR A 165 33.22 -16.75 21.53
CA THR A 165 34.62 -17.11 21.76
C THR A 165 35.24 -16.02 22.64
N ASN A 166 35.81 -16.44 23.76
CA ASN A 166 36.56 -15.60 24.70
C ASN A 166 37.98 -15.39 24.19
#